data_AF-W4L4H8-F1
#
_entry.id   AF-W4L4H8-F1
#
_cell.length_a   1.000
_cell.length_b   1.000
_cell.length_c   1.000
_cell.angle_alpha   90.00
_cell.angle_beta   90.00
_cell.angle_gamma   90.00
#
_symmetry.space_group_name_H-M   'P 1'
#
loop_
_entity.id
_entity.type
_entity.pdbx_description
1 polymer ?
#
loop_
_entity_poly.entity_id
_entity_poly.type
_entity_poly.pdbx_seq_one_letter_code
_entity_poly.pdbx_strand_id
1 'polypeptide(L)'
;MTSGKRWTVRDRYQNEVYLTQERWEHITDPINHPEMSDYEDHLRETIRSSLRRQDPLQPQKYRYMRAFDDLVAENTHIVAIVLYRFSEGPDRLPVRNNYIVTAFQQEIG
;
A
#
# COMPACT_ATOMS: atom_id res chain seq x y z
N MET A 1 -4.22 -17.69 -14.50
CA MET A 1 -4.29 -16.24 -14.77
C MET A 1 -3.16 -15.61 -13.98
N THR A 2 -2.16 -15.03 -14.65
CA THR A 2 -1.12 -14.21 -13.98
C THR A 2 -1.86 -13.20 -13.11
N SER A 3 -1.62 -13.18 -11.81
CA SER A 3 -2.54 -12.59 -10.83
C SER A 3 -2.67 -11.05 -10.89
N GLY A 4 -2.19 -10.40 -11.96
CA GLY A 4 -2.10 -8.95 -12.10
C GLY A 4 -1.22 -8.28 -11.05
N LYS A 5 -0.53 -9.06 -10.20
CA LYS A 5 0.28 -8.55 -9.10
C LYS A 5 1.59 -8.00 -9.67
N ARG A 6 1.87 -6.75 -9.34
CA ARG A 6 3.12 -6.07 -9.66
C ARG A 6 4.22 -6.53 -8.70
N TRP A 7 3.90 -6.62 -7.41
CA TRP A 7 4.77 -7.20 -6.38
C TRP A 7 3.98 -7.53 -5.11
N THR A 8 4.61 -8.32 -4.24
CA THR A 8 4.15 -8.63 -2.89
C THR A 8 5.31 -8.40 -1.91
N VAL A 9 5.05 -7.80 -0.76
CA VAL A 9 6.02 -7.68 0.34
C VAL A 9 5.37 -8.11 1.66
N ARG A 10 6.20 -8.44 2.65
CA ARG A 10 5.75 -8.72 4.02
C ARG A 10 5.94 -7.48 4.89
N ASP A 11 4.91 -7.14 5.65
CA ASP A 11 5.00 -6.11 6.67
C ASP A 11 5.69 -6.63 7.95
N ARG A 12 5.92 -5.74 8.93
CA ARG A 12 6.54 -6.08 10.23
C ARG A 12 5.83 -7.18 11.01
N TYR A 13 4.56 -7.44 10.69
CA TYR A 13 3.72 -8.42 11.34
C TYR A 13 3.54 -9.69 10.48
N GLN A 14 4.44 -9.91 9.51
CA GLN A 14 4.44 -11.04 8.59
C GLN A 14 3.19 -11.14 7.70
N ASN A 15 2.45 -10.05 7.50
CA ASN A 15 1.34 -10.03 6.55
C ASN A 15 1.86 -9.78 5.16
N GLU A 16 1.47 -10.65 4.23
CA GLU A 16 1.69 -10.39 2.80
C GLU A 16 0.71 -9.32 2.33
N VAL A 17 1.26 -8.27 1.74
CA VAL A 17 0.54 -7.14 1.14
C VAL A 17 1.05 -7.01 -0.30
N TYR A 18 0.13 -6.92 -1.25
CA TYR A 18 0.49 -6.79 -2.65
C TYR A 18 -0.06 -5.51 -3.30
N LEU A 19 0.59 -5.13 -4.38
CA LEU A 19 0.13 -4.11 -5.32
C LEU A 19 -0.12 -4.78 -6.68
N THR A 20 -1.21 -4.41 -7.35
CA THR A 20 -1.46 -4.84 -8.74
C THR A 20 -0.95 -3.81 -9.73
N GLN A 21 -0.70 -4.25 -10.96
CA GLN A 21 -0.28 -3.37 -12.05
C GLN A 21 -1.34 -2.29 -12.32
N GLU A 22 -2.60 -2.69 -12.48
CA GLU A 22 -3.75 -1.78 -12.68
C GLU A 22 -3.85 -0.74 -11.55
N ARG A 23 -3.63 -1.16 -10.31
CA ARG A 23 -3.71 -0.23 -9.17
C ARG A 23 -2.54 0.74 -9.15
N TRP A 24 -1.35 0.31 -9.55
CA TRP A 24 -0.19 1.20 -9.69
C TRP A 24 -0.43 2.26 -10.76
N GLU A 25 -0.89 1.84 -11.93
CA GLU A 25 -1.27 2.75 -13.03
C GLU A 25 -2.32 3.76 -12.58
N HIS A 26 -3.31 3.32 -11.81
CA HIS A 26 -4.32 4.22 -11.25
C HIS A 26 -3.74 5.20 -10.23
N ILE A 27 -2.85 4.76 -9.34
CA ILE A 27 -2.20 5.63 -8.35
C ILE A 27 -1.41 6.73 -9.07
N THR A 28 -0.57 6.36 -10.05
CA THR A 28 0.33 7.31 -10.73
C THR A 28 -0.31 8.04 -11.90
N ASP A 29 -1.61 7.87 -12.12
CA ASP A 29 -2.33 8.59 -13.17
C ASP A 29 -2.21 10.12 -12.96
N PRO A 30 -2.07 10.93 -14.04
CA PRO A 30 -1.94 12.38 -13.95
C PRO A 30 -2.98 13.10 -13.09
N ILE A 31 -4.19 12.53 -12.91
CA ILE A 31 -5.26 13.15 -12.11
C ILE A 31 -5.30 12.69 -10.64
N ASN A 32 -4.50 11.68 -10.28
CA ASN A 32 -4.48 11.09 -8.94
C ASN A 32 -3.21 11.51 -8.20
N HIS A 33 -2.17 10.67 -8.21
CA HIS A 33 -0.91 10.89 -7.50
C HIS A 33 0.27 10.72 -8.45
N PRO A 34 0.41 11.57 -9.49
CA PRO A 34 1.52 11.46 -10.44
C PRO A 34 2.89 11.57 -9.77
N GLU A 35 2.99 12.25 -8.62
CA GLU A 35 4.20 12.35 -7.82
C GLU A 35 4.72 10.99 -7.32
N MET A 36 3.88 9.96 -7.32
CA MET A 36 4.28 8.63 -6.88
C MET A 36 5.10 7.85 -7.94
N SER A 37 5.14 8.29 -9.21
CA SER A 37 5.71 7.50 -10.32
C SER A 37 7.13 6.98 -10.06
N ASP A 38 7.95 7.76 -9.37
CA ASP A 38 9.35 7.44 -9.08
C ASP A 38 9.56 6.87 -7.66
N TYR A 39 8.49 6.68 -6.89
CA TYR A 39 8.54 6.37 -5.45
C TYR A 39 7.95 4.99 -5.11
N GLU A 40 7.91 4.08 -6.09
CA GLU A 40 7.40 2.72 -5.85
C GLU A 40 8.21 1.95 -4.80
N ASP A 41 9.54 2.09 -4.81
CA ASP A 41 10.39 1.43 -3.81
C ASP A 41 10.21 2.03 -2.41
N HIS A 42 9.97 3.35 -2.32
CA HIS A 42 9.61 4.01 -1.08
C HIS A 42 8.25 3.51 -0.55
N LEU A 43 7.28 3.25 -1.44
CA LEU A 43 6.02 2.61 -1.09
C LEU A 43 6.24 1.18 -0.55
N ARG A 44 7.09 0.37 -1.19
CA ARG A 44 7.43 -0.97 -0.68
C ARG A 44 8.06 -0.90 0.70
N GLU A 45 8.98 0.03 0.91
CA GLU A 45 9.63 0.24 2.20
C GLU A 45 8.63 0.70 3.26
N THR A 46 7.72 1.61 2.91
CA THR A 46 6.61 2.03 3.78
C THR A 46 5.81 0.83 4.30
N ILE A 47 5.47 -0.12 3.44
CA ILE A 47 4.76 -1.34 3.87
C ILE A 47 5.64 -2.25 4.74
N ARG A 48 6.92 -2.43 4.38
CA ARG A 48 7.82 -3.36 5.08
C ARG A 48 8.09 -2.97 6.53
N SER A 49 8.22 -1.67 6.82
CA SER A 49 8.86 -1.21 8.05
C SER A 49 8.07 -0.17 8.85
N SER A 50 6.97 0.37 8.33
CA SER A 50 6.12 1.25 9.15
C SER A 50 5.27 0.46 10.16
N LEU A 51 4.81 1.18 11.19
CA LEU A 51 3.66 0.75 11.97
C LEU A 51 2.38 1.07 11.17
N ARG A 52 1.36 0.24 11.34
CA ARG A 52 0.05 0.47 10.73
C ARG A 52 -0.96 0.99 11.75
N ARG A 53 -1.82 1.91 11.33
CA ARG A 53 -2.97 2.38 12.11
C ARG A 53 -4.26 1.88 11.47
N GLN A 54 -5.09 1.21 12.25
CA GLN A 54 -6.41 0.78 11.80
C GLN A 54 -7.36 2.00 11.69
N ASP A 55 -8.18 2.02 10.64
CA ASP A 55 -9.27 2.99 10.49
C ASP A 55 -10.37 2.68 11.53
N PRO A 56 -10.79 3.65 12.37
CA PRO A 56 -11.76 3.40 13.43
C PRO A 56 -13.14 2.94 12.95
N LEU A 57 -13.53 3.34 11.74
CA LEU A 57 -14.85 3.04 11.18
C LEU A 57 -14.83 1.84 10.22
N GLN A 58 -13.66 1.51 9.67
CA GLN A 58 -13.47 0.40 8.75
C GLN A 58 -12.38 -0.55 9.27
N PRO A 59 -12.74 -1.61 10.05
CA PRO A 59 -11.76 -2.50 10.68
C PRO A 59 -10.81 -3.22 9.72
N GLN A 60 -11.15 -3.27 8.44
CA GLN A 60 -10.35 -3.91 7.39
C GLN A 60 -9.39 -2.93 6.70
N LYS A 61 -9.48 -1.63 7.00
CA LYS A 61 -8.66 -0.59 6.38
C LYS A 61 -7.55 -0.18 7.33
N TYR A 62 -6.33 -0.18 6.81
CA TYR A 62 -5.12 0.17 7.55
C TYR A 62 -4.34 1.22 6.79
N ARG A 63 -3.83 2.20 7.53
CA ARG A 63 -2.94 3.25 7.05
C ARG A 63 -1.52 2.92 7.47
N TYR A 64 -0.62 2.83 6.50
CA TYR A 64 0.82 2.73 6.68
C TYR A 64 1.42 4.10 6.35
N MET A 65 2.39 4.56 7.15
CA MET A 65 3.04 5.86 6.93
C MET A 65 4.51 5.77 7.29
N ARG A 66 5.37 6.34 6.45
CA ARG A 66 6.80 6.41 6.70
C ARG A 66 7.36 7.71 6.17
N ALA A 67 8.25 8.32 6.97
CA ALA A 67 8.96 9.53 6.61
C ALA A 67 10.10 9.24 5.61
N PHE A 68 10.34 10.19 4.71
CA PHE A 68 11.46 10.19 3.77
C PHE A 68 11.90 11.62 3.51
N ASP A 69 13.20 11.81 3.28
CA ASP A 69 13.82 13.14 3.15
C ASP A 69 13.92 13.61 1.70
N ASP A 70 13.57 12.75 0.75
CA ASP A 70 13.76 12.93 -0.70
C ASP A 70 12.44 12.91 -1.49
N LEU A 71 11.32 13.26 -0.84
CA LEU A 71 10.02 13.34 -1.49
C LEU A 71 9.85 14.64 -2.30
N VAL A 72 8.81 14.66 -3.13
CA VAL A 72 8.52 15.79 -4.02
C VAL A 72 7.97 16.97 -3.21
N ALA A 73 8.48 18.16 -3.49
CA ALA A 73 8.12 19.41 -2.81
C ALA A 73 8.37 19.30 -1.29
N GLU A 74 7.42 19.77 -0.47
CA GLU A 74 7.53 19.79 0.99
C GLU A 74 6.90 18.54 1.64
N ASN A 75 6.59 17.49 0.86
CA ASN A 75 6.05 16.27 1.46
C ASN A 75 7.11 15.58 2.32
N THR A 76 6.68 15.02 3.45
CA THR A 76 7.60 14.39 4.39
C THR A 76 7.35 12.89 4.53
N HIS A 77 6.18 12.40 4.12
CA HIS A 77 5.80 11.00 4.27
C HIS A 77 5.18 10.40 3.02
N ILE A 78 5.42 9.11 2.81
CA ILE A 78 4.54 8.27 2.00
C ILE A 78 3.46 7.67 2.88
N VAL A 79 2.23 7.78 2.41
CA VAL A 79 1.06 7.16 3.01
C VAL A 79 0.55 6.07 2.08
N ALA A 80 0.30 4.88 2.61
CA ALA A 80 -0.35 3.80 1.88
C ALA A 80 -1.60 3.32 2.62
N ILE A 81 -2.69 3.13 1.87
CA ILE A 81 -3.92 2.55 2.40
C ILE A 81 -4.01 1.10 1.93
N VAL A 82 -4.12 0.18 2.88
CA VAL A 82 -4.20 -1.27 2.64
C VAL A 82 -5.54 -1.79 3.16
N LEU A 83 -6.24 -2.57 2.34
CA LEU A 83 -7.39 -3.34 2.78
C LEU A 83 -6.97 -4.78 3.11
N TYR A 84 -7.36 -5.23 4.29
CA TYR A 84 -7.18 -6.59 4.79
C TYR A 84 -8.46 -7.38 4.53
N ARG A 85 -8.42 -8.26 3.55
CA ARG A 85 -9.54 -9.12 3.16
C ARG A 85 -9.14 -10.59 3.24
N PHE A 86 -10.15 -11.45 3.14
CA PHE A 86 -9.95 -12.87 2.91
C PHE A 86 -10.53 -13.25 1.55
N SER A 87 -9.89 -14.18 0.87
CA SER A 87 -10.42 -14.87 -0.31
C SER A 87 -10.64 -16.34 0.02
N GLU A 88 -11.55 -17.00 -0.69
CA GLU A 88 -11.73 -18.44 -0.58
C GLU A 88 -10.53 -19.16 -1.21
N GLY A 89 -9.84 -19.98 -0.41
CA GLY A 89 -8.74 -20.82 -0.87
C GLY A 89 -9.22 -22.12 -1.53
N PRO A 90 -8.28 -22.91 -2.08
CA PRO A 90 -8.59 -24.18 -2.76
C PRO A 90 -9.39 -25.17 -1.89
N ASP A 91 -9.16 -25.13 -0.58
CA ASP A 91 -9.82 -26.01 0.39
C ASP A 91 -11.04 -25.35 1.08
N ARG A 92 -11.58 -24.27 0.51
CA ARG A 92 -12.57 -23.36 1.13
C ARG A 92 -12.09 -22.68 2.41
N LEU A 93 -10.80 -22.77 2.71
CA LEU A 93 -10.19 -22.09 3.84
C LEU A 93 -9.94 -20.62 3.51
N PRO A 94 -10.19 -19.67 4.43
CA PRO A 94 -9.89 -18.27 4.22
C PRO A 94 -8.38 -18.05 4.03
N VAL A 95 -7.99 -17.49 2.88
CA VAL A 95 -6.60 -17.06 2.61
C VAL A 95 -6.54 -15.54 2.71
N ARG A 96 -5.51 -15.00 3.38
CA ARG A 96 -5.31 -13.56 3.48
C ARG A 96 -5.12 -12.95 2.09
N ASN A 97 -5.85 -11.87 1.84
CA ASN A 97 -5.87 -11.15 0.56
C ASN A 97 -5.72 -9.66 0.84
N ASN A 98 -4.55 -9.25 1.33
CA ASN A 98 -4.30 -7.85 1.68
C ASN A 98 -3.70 -7.11 0.49
N TYR A 99 -4.29 -5.98 0.13
CA TYR A 99 -3.87 -5.22 -1.06
C TYR A 99 -3.91 -3.71 -0.82
N ILE A 100 -3.01 -3.02 -1.49
CA ILE A 100 -2.97 -1.56 -1.53
C ILE A 100 -4.14 -1.06 -2.38
N VAL A 101 -4.89 -0.07 -1.87
CA VAL A 101 -5.97 0.60 -2.60
C VAL A 101 -5.60 1.99 -3.09
N THR A 102 -4.66 2.66 -2.41
CA THR A 102 -4.07 3.92 -2.86
C THR A 102 -2.76 4.17 -2.09
N ALA A 103 -1.90 5.02 -2.65
CA ALA A 103 -0.73 5.57 -1.98
C ALA A 103 -0.46 6.99 -2.50
N PHE A 104 0.09 7.85 -1.64
CA PHE A 104 0.35 9.25 -1.96
C PHE A 104 1.42 9.83 -1.03
N GLN A 105 2.01 10.95 -1.43
CA GLN A 105 2.90 11.74 -0.59
C GLN A 105 2.08 12.73 0.25
N GLN A 106 2.47 12.94 1.49
CA GLN A 106 1.79 13.87 2.39
C GLN A 106 2.79 14.59 3.28
N GLU A 107 2.64 15.91 3.41
CA GLU A 107 3.25 16.68 4.50
C GLU A 107 2.58 16.33 5.83
N ILE A 108 3.39 15.87 6.77
CA ILE A 108 3.01 15.64 8.17
C ILE A 108 4.07 16.33 9.03
N GLY A 109 3.60 17.26 9.87
CA GLY A 109 4.43 18.00 10.84
C GLY A 109 4.72 17.21 12.12
#